data_AF-J9B2Y2-F1
#
_entry.id   AF-J9B2Y2-F1
#
_cell.length_a   1.000
_cell.length_b   1.000
_cell.length_c   1.000
_cell.angle_alpha   90.00
_cell.angle_beta   90.00
_cell.angle_gamma   90.00
#
_symmetry.space_group_name_H-M   'P 1'
#
loop_
_entity.id
_entity.type
_entity.pdbx_description
1 polymer ?
#
loop_
_entity_poly.entity_id
_entity_poly.type
_entity_poly.pdbx_seq_one_letter_code
_entity_poly.pdbx_strand_id
1 'polypeptide(L)'
;TNTATHDGTVKKRKFSRSATIIKEMESRILPNGQIDDRFKEEKWSTISQILQNFAMTCATNCTQYLNNIHDEKDKVWTCTILEVNTVKSYHMRTDHIVVDLLCRPEDEKLKRNELQTQGDYG
;
A
#
# COMPACT_ATOMS: atom_id res chain seq x y z
N THR A 1 56.72 -32.37 -0.61
CA THR A 1 55.45 -32.17 0.12
C THR A 1 55.29 -30.68 0.35
N ASN A 2 54.59 -29.97 -0.53
CA ASN A 2 54.32 -28.54 -0.39
C ASN A 2 52.82 -28.35 -0.20
N THR A 3 52.40 -28.20 1.05
CA THR A 3 51.03 -27.89 1.46
C THR A 3 50.77 -26.42 1.22
N ALA A 4 49.95 -26.11 0.22
CA ALA A 4 49.32 -24.81 0.06
C ALA A 4 48.20 -24.68 1.09
N THR A 5 48.36 -23.78 2.06
CA THR A 5 47.32 -23.38 3.00
C THR A 5 46.33 -22.46 2.29
N HIS A 6 45.14 -22.98 1.99
CA HIS A 6 44.04 -22.22 1.42
C HIS A 6 43.39 -21.38 2.53
N ASP A 7 43.84 -20.12 2.69
CA ASP A 7 43.22 -19.17 3.62
C ASP A 7 41.86 -18.71 3.05
N GLY A 8 40.81 -19.45 3.40
CA GLY A 8 39.44 -19.25 2.95
C GLY A 8 38.73 -18.13 3.70
N THR A 9 39.26 -16.90 3.64
CA THR A 9 38.46 -15.73 4.05
C THR A 9 37.47 -15.41 2.92
N VAL A 10 36.22 -15.86 3.09
CA VAL A 10 35.10 -15.51 2.21
C VAL A 10 34.94 -13.98 2.22
N LYS A 11 35.53 -13.30 1.23
CA LYS A 11 35.34 -11.87 1.00
C LYS A 11 33.86 -11.65 0.68
N LYS A 12 33.08 -11.19 1.67
CA LYS A 12 31.69 -10.75 1.46
C LYS A 12 31.67 -9.78 0.28
N ARG A 13 30.96 -10.13 -0.81
CA ARG A 13 30.82 -9.26 -1.97
C ARG A 13 30.22 -7.92 -1.52
N LYS A 14 30.88 -6.81 -1.84
CA LYS A 14 30.30 -5.48 -1.67
C LYS A 14 29.19 -5.33 -2.71
N PHE A 15 27.94 -5.21 -2.25
CA PHE A 15 26.81 -4.91 -3.12
C PHE A 15 26.96 -3.50 -3.71
N SER A 16 26.42 -3.28 -4.91
CA SER A 16 26.33 -1.94 -5.48
C SER A 16 25.43 -1.06 -4.60
N ARG A 17 25.64 0.26 -4.65
CA ARG A 17 24.78 1.23 -3.94
C ARG A 17 23.29 1.01 -4.26
N SER A 18 22.95 0.72 -5.52
CA SER A 18 21.58 0.41 -5.94
C SER A 18 21.04 -0.87 -5.30
N ALA A 19 21.84 -1.94 -5.21
CA ALA A 19 21.42 -3.18 -4.57
C ALA A 19 21.24 -3.01 -3.05
N THR A 20 22.05 -2.16 -2.41
CA THR A 20 21.85 -1.80 -1.00
C THR A 20 20.56 -1.01 -0.79
N ILE A 21 20.28 -0.01 -1.65
CA ILE A 21 19.04 0.78 -1.58
C ILE A 21 17.80 -0.10 -1.82
N ILE A 22 17.81 -0.96 -2.84
CA ILE A 22 16.70 -1.88 -3.12
C ILE A 22 16.47 -2.79 -1.92
N LYS A 23 17.52 -3.38 -1.37
CA LYS A 23 17.42 -4.24 -0.20
C LYS A 23 16.85 -3.50 1.03
N GLU A 24 17.27 -2.26 1.23
CA GLU A 24 16.73 -1.40 2.28
C GLU A 24 15.24 -1.14 2.04
N MET A 25 14.86 -0.74 0.82
CA MET A 25 13.48 -0.49 0.43
C MET A 25 12.57 -1.71 0.59
N GLU A 26 13.02 -2.89 0.17
CA GLU A 26 12.30 -4.18 0.28
C GLU A 26 12.20 -4.68 1.73
N SER A 27 13.16 -4.28 2.59
CA SER A 27 13.14 -4.66 4.01
C SER A 27 12.24 -3.79 4.88
N ARG A 28 11.73 -2.67 4.35
CA ARG A 28 10.82 -1.79 5.09
C ARG A 28 9.48 -2.49 5.28
N ILE A 29 9.06 -2.60 6.53
CA ILE A 29 7.71 -3.04 6.89
C ILE A 29 6.84 -1.79 6.93
N LEU A 30 5.95 -1.66 5.96
CA LEU A 30 4.97 -0.58 5.89
C LEU A 30 3.59 -1.08 6.36
N PRO A 31 2.74 -0.19 6.89
CA PRO A 31 1.38 -0.57 7.24
C PRO A 31 0.60 -1.02 6.00
N ASN A 32 -0.35 -1.92 6.22
CA ASN A 32 -1.30 -2.29 5.17
C ASN A 32 -2.31 -1.17 4.95
N GLY A 33 -2.99 -1.21 3.80
CA GLY A 33 -4.20 -0.40 3.62
C GLY A 33 -5.23 -0.66 4.71
N GLN A 34 -5.95 0.38 5.11
CA GLN A 34 -7.01 0.32 6.12
C GLN A 34 -8.39 0.34 5.46
N ILE A 35 -9.41 -0.06 6.20
CA ILE A 35 -10.81 0.05 5.79
C ILE A 35 -11.47 1.01 6.77
N ASP A 36 -12.19 2.00 6.27
CA ASP A 36 -12.96 2.91 7.11
C ASP A 36 -13.98 2.13 7.96
N ASP A 37 -14.10 2.47 9.25
CA ASP A 37 -14.95 1.73 10.19
C ASP A 37 -16.42 1.73 9.77
N ARG A 38 -16.93 2.86 9.24
CA ARG A 38 -18.32 2.96 8.79
C ARG A 38 -18.53 2.11 7.55
N PHE A 39 -17.64 2.21 6.57
CA PHE A 39 -17.74 1.39 5.37
C PHE A 39 -17.63 -0.11 5.70
N LYS A 40 -16.78 -0.46 6.66
CA LYS A 40 -16.59 -1.82 7.17
C LYS A 40 -17.88 -2.39 7.76
N GLU A 41 -18.57 -1.61 8.57
CA GLU A 41 -19.84 -2.00 9.22
C GLU A 41 -21.01 -2.03 8.23
N GLU A 42 -21.11 -1.04 7.33
CA GLU A 42 -22.28 -0.86 6.48
C GLU A 42 -22.28 -1.73 5.22
N LYS A 43 -21.14 -1.86 4.53
CA LYS A 43 -21.11 -2.38 3.15
C LYS A 43 -19.99 -3.37 2.86
N TRP A 44 -18.87 -3.34 3.58
CA TRP A 44 -17.68 -4.14 3.24
C TRP A 44 -17.96 -5.65 3.17
N SER A 45 -18.76 -6.19 4.08
CA SER A 45 -19.14 -7.60 4.08
C SER A 45 -20.04 -8.00 2.90
N THR A 46 -20.72 -7.05 2.27
CA THR A 46 -21.65 -7.29 1.16
C THR A 46 -20.99 -7.30 -0.21
N ILE A 47 -19.79 -6.72 -0.34
CA ILE A 47 -19.04 -6.75 -1.59
C ILE A 47 -18.34 -8.10 -1.76
N SER A 48 -18.13 -8.51 -3.02
CA SER A 48 -17.51 -9.80 -3.32
C SER A 48 -16.06 -9.84 -2.82
N GLN A 49 -15.57 -11.03 -2.46
CA GLN A 49 -14.18 -11.21 -2.01
C GLN A 49 -13.16 -10.73 -3.05
N ILE A 50 -13.49 -10.85 -4.34
CA ILE A 50 -12.63 -10.39 -5.44
C ILE A 50 -12.48 -8.87 -5.37
N LEU A 51 -13.58 -8.13 -5.18
CA LEU A 51 -13.54 -6.68 -5.05
C LEU A 51 -12.89 -6.21 -3.75
N GLN A 52 -13.09 -6.94 -2.65
CA GLN A 52 -12.37 -6.68 -1.39
C GLN A 52 -10.86 -6.80 -1.58
N ASN A 53 -10.40 -7.90 -2.19
CA ASN A 53 -8.99 -8.14 -2.45
C ASN A 53 -8.41 -7.08 -3.40
N PHE A 54 -9.16 -6.69 -4.43
CA PHE A 54 -8.79 -5.61 -5.34
C PHE A 54 -8.60 -4.29 -4.59
N ALA A 55 -9.60 -3.86 -3.81
CA ALA A 55 -9.52 -2.61 -3.06
C ALA A 55 -8.36 -2.60 -2.03
N MET A 56 -8.15 -3.71 -1.33
CA MET A 56 -7.01 -3.87 -0.40
C MET A 56 -5.66 -3.80 -1.11
N THR A 57 -5.57 -4.37 -2.32
CA THR A 57 -4.36 -4.27 -3.15
C THR A 57 -4.11 -2.82 -3.58
N CYS A 58 -5.16 -2.11 -4.02
CA CYS A 58 -5.07 -0.68 -4.35
C CYS A 58 -4.58 0.14 -3.15
N ALA A 59 -5.22 -0.01 -1.99
CA ALA A 59 -4.84 0.72 -0.77
C ALA A 59 -3.39 0.41 -0.35
N THR A 60 -2.99 -0.86 -0.37
CA THR A 60 -1.63 -1.27 0.00
C THR A 60 -0.58 -0.72 -0.96
N ASN A 61 -0.82 -0.78 -2.27
CA ASN A 61 0.09 -0.24 -3.27
C ASN A 61 0.20 1.30 -3.16
N CYS A 62 -0.92 1.98 -2.90
CA CYS A 62 -0.90 3.42 -2.65
C CYS A 62 -0.13 3.76 -1.37
N THR A 63 -0.32 3.02 -0.29
CA THR A 63 0.48 3.17 0.95
C THR A 63 1.97 3.02 0.66
N GLN A 64 2.38 2.00 -0.09
CA GLN A 64 3.79 1.81 -0.47
C GLN A 64 4.30 2.99 -1.31
N TYR A 65 3.52 3.43 -2.29
CA TYR A 65 3.88 4.56 -3.13
C TYR A 65 4.08 5.85 -2.32
N LEU A 66 3.14 6.18 -1.43
CA LEU A 66 3.23 7.37 -0.58
C LEU A 66 4.51 7.37 0.28
N ASN A 67 4.82 6.24 0.92
CA ASN A 67 6.05 6.10 1.73
C ASN A 67 7.34 5.99 0.90
N ASN A 68 7.24 5.87 -0.43
CA ASN A 68 8.38 5.95 -1.33
C ASN A 68 8.64 7.38 -1.82
N ILE A 69 7.61 8.22 -1.91
CA ILE A 69 7.73 9.60 -2.41
C ILE A 69 7.83 10.63 -1.28
N HIS A 70 7.27 10.34 -0.11
CA HIS A 70 7.38 11.17 1.09
C HIS A 70 8.51 10.61 1.96
N ASP A 71 9.71 11.20 1.82
CA ASP A 71 10.86 10.91 2.69
C ASP A 71 10.85 11.86 3.90
N GLU A 72 9.72 11.90 4.61
CA GLU A 72 9.61 12.64 5.87
C GLU A 72 10.00 11.72 7.01
N LYS A 73 11.11 12.06 7.67
CA LYS A 73 11.61 11.31 8.83
C LYS A 73 10.50 11.20 9.89
N ASP A 74 10.31 9.98 10.38
CA ASP A 74 9.35 9.63 11.43
C ASP A 74 7.86 9.80 11.04
N LYS A 75 7.53 10.01 9.76
CA LYS A 75 6.16 9.96 9.26
C LYS A 75 5.94 8.75 8.36
N VAL A 76 4.88 8.01 8.67
CA VAL A 76 4.41 6.89 7.86
C VAL A 76 3.05 7.27 7.29
N TRP A 77 2.90 7.12 5.98
CA TRP A 77 1.64 7.37 5.29
C TRP A 77 0.81 6.09 5.21
N THR A 78 -0.51 6.22 5.20
CA THR A 78 -1.43 5.11 5.00
C THR A 78 -2.63 5.53 4.14
N CYS A 79 -3.23 4.55 3.47
CA CYS A 79 -4.46 4.71 2.70
C CYS A 79 -5.61 3.97 3.38
N THR A 80 -6.72 4.67 3.60
CA THR A 80 -7.97 4.10 4.12
C THR A 80 -9.00 4.01 3.01
N ILE A 81 -9.59 2.82 2.80
CA ILE A 81 -10.68 2.60 1.84
C ILE A 81 -11.98 3.16 2.41
N LEU A 82 -12.54 4.14 1.71
CA LEU A 82 -13.80 4.80 2.08
C LEU A 82 -15.00 4.15 1.38
N GLU A 83 -14.83 3.78 0.11
CA GLU A 83 -15.90 3.14 -0.68
C GLU A 83 -15.31 2.30 -1.83
N VAL A 84 -16.09 1.32 -2.29
CA VAL A 84 -15.81 0.53 -3.50
C VAL A 84 -17.08 0.47 -4.34
N ASN A 85 -17.03 1.02 -5.54
CA ASN A 85 -18.18 1.17 -6.42
C ASN A 85 -17.91 0.55 -7.80
N THR A 86 -18.84 -0.30 -8.26
CA THR A 86 -18.87 -0.72 -9.67
C THR A 86 -19.62 0.32 -10.48
N VAL A 87 -18.89 1.15 -11.23
CA VAL A 87 -19.46 2.25 -12.02
C VAL A 87 -20.09 1.74 -13.31
N LYS A 88 -19.48 0.73 -13.93
CA LYS A 88 -19.97 0.16 -15.18
C LYS A 88 -19.47 -1.26 -15.38
N SER A 89 -20.37 -2.16 -15.75
CA SER A 89 -20.03 -3.52 -16.19
C SER A 89 -20.15 -3.61 -17.71
N TYR A 90 -19.07 -4.02 -18.38
CA TYR A 90 -19.04 -4.19 -19.83
C TYR A 90 -19.38 -5.64 -20.23
N HIS A 91 -19.98 -5.81 -21.41
CA HIS A 91 -20.42 -7.12 -21.92
C HIS A 91 -19.30 -8.17 -22.07
N MET A 92 -18.02 -7.78 -22.01
CA MET A 92 -16.86 -8.67 -22.11
C MET A 92 -16.24 -9.04 -20.74
N ARG A 93 -17.01 -9.03 -19.65
CA ARG A 93 -16.54 -9.36 -18.28
C ARG A 93 -15.46 -8.43 -17.73
N THR A 94 -15.48 -7.18 -18.14
CA THR A 94 -14.62 -6.13 -17.55
C THR A 94 -15.52 -5.21 -16.75
N ASP A 95 -15.22 -5.05 -15.47
CA ASP A 95 -15.91 -4.11 -14.59
C ASP A 95 -15.03 -2.86 -14.40
N HIS A 96 -15.64 -1.68 -14.49
CA HIS A 96 -15.03 -0.44 -14.07
C HIS A 96 -15.33 -0.24 -12.60
N ILE A 97 -14.31 -0.45 -11.77
CA ILE A 97 -14.38 -0.32 -10.33
C ILE A 97 -13.66 0.97 -9.91
N VAL A 98 -14.33 1.77 -9.09
CA VAL A 98 -13.76 2.93 -8.41
C VAL A 98 -13.57 2.57 -6.94
N VAL A 99 -12.39 2.89 -6.41
CA VAL A 99 -12.06 2.71 -5.00
C VAL A 99 -11.67 4.08 -4.45
N ASP A 100 -12.48 4.58 -3.53
CA ASP A 100 -12.20 5.87 -2.90
C ASP A 100 -11.23 5.66 -1.74
N LEU A 101 -10.09 6.34 -1.80
CA LEU A 101 -9.00 6.21 -0.83
C LEU A 101 -8.75 7.55 -0.15
N LEU A 102 -8.69 7.52 1.18
CA LEU A 102 -8.17 8.63 1.98
C LEU A 102 -6.70 8.38 2.32
N CYS A 103 -5.83 9.24 1.80
CA CYS A 103 -4.39 9.19 2.01
C CYS A 103 -3.99 10.18 3.12
N ARG A 104 -3.32 9.70 4.17
CA ARG A 104 -2.92 10.55 5.31
C ARG A 104 -1.78 9.93 6.13
N PRO A 105 -1.06 10.71 6.96
CA PRO A 105 -0.18 10.16 7.97
C PRO A 105 -0.92 9.20 8.92
N GLU A 106 -0.26 8.11 9.32
CA GLU A 106 -0.84 7.05 10.14
C GLU A 106 -1.22 7.54 11.56
N ASP A 107 -0.46 8.51 12.08
CA ASP A 107 -0.64 9.10 13.41
C ASP A 107 -1.79 10.13 13.48
N GLU A 108 -2.23 10.63 12.33
CA GLU A 108 -3.42 11.48 12.27
C GLU A 108 -4.68 10.64 12.51
N LYS A 109 -5.52 11.04 13.47
CA LYS A 109 -6.82 10.40 13.70
C LYS A 109 -7.85 10.91 12.70
N LEU A 110 -8.73 10.02 12.24
CA LEU A 110 -9.87 10.40 11.37
C LEU A 110 -10.74 11.40 12.12
N LYS A 111 -10.70 12.67 11.72
CA LYS A 111 -11.71 13.64 12.14
C LYS A 111 -12.95 13.41 11.29
N ARG A 112 -14.01 12.88 11.92
CA ARG A 112 -15.26 12.43 11.28
C ARG A 112 -15.98 13.45 10.38
N ASN A 113 -15.59 14.72 10.38
CA ASN A 113 -16.36 15.80 9.76
C ASN A 113 -15.82 16.31 8.41
N GLU A 114 -14.71 15.79 7.90
CA GLU A 114 -14.07 16.32 6.68
C GLU A 114 -14.43 15.55 5.40
N LEU A 115 -15.17 14.43 5.50
CA LEU A 115 -15.52 13.56 4.36
C LEU A 115 -16.85 13.92 3.66
N GLN A 116 -17.58 14.95 4.13
CA GLN A 116 -18.90 15.31 3.59
C GLN A 116 -18.88 16.23 2.37
N THR A 117 -17.73 16.76 1.93
CA THR A 117 -17.68 17.82 0.91
C THR A 117 -17.18 17.41 -0.47
N GLN A 118 -17.02 16.12 -0.79
CA GLN A 118 -16.49 15.69 -2.08
C GLN A 118 -17.43 14.78 -2.90
N GLY A 119 -18.74 15.02 -2.78
CA GLY A 119 -19.80 14.26 -3.48
C GLY A 119 -20.52 14.98 -4.62
N ASP A 120 -20.10 16.19 -5.03
CA ASP A 120 -20.67 16.90 -6.18
C ASP A 120 -19.62 16.97 -7.31
N TYR A 121 -19.52 15.89 -8.10
CA TYR A 121 -19.05 15.99 -9.48
C TYR A 121 -20.26 15.77 -10.38
N GLY A 122 -20.74 16.88 -10.96
CA GLY A 122 -21.85 16.91 -11.92
C GLY A 122 -21.49 16.40 -13.32
#